data_AF-A0A1C3YM56-F1
#
_entry.id   AF-A0A1C3YM56-F1
#
_cell.length_a   1.000
_cell.length_b   1.000
_cell.length_c   1.000
_cell.angle_alpha   90.00
_cell.angle_beta   90.00
_cell.angle_gamma   90.00
#
_symmetry.space_group_name_H-M   'P 1'
#
loop_
_entity.id
_entity.type
_entity.pdbx_description
1 polymer ?
#
loop_
_entity_poly.entity_id
_entity_poly.type
_entity_poly.pdbx_seq_one_letter_code
_entity_poly.pdbx_strand_id
1 'polypeptide(L)' 'MPVPFEALLPYAIMIGMFGISGTGLAVIKGIQNEGKRPRYSVDQWDRYDTVQNEL' A
#
# COMPACT_ATOMS: atom_id res chain seq x y z
N MET A 1 -22.74 30.73 -3.45
CA MET A 1 -23.40 29.67 -4.24
C MET A 1 -22.88 28.33 -3.74
N PRO A 2 -23.74 27.33 -3.50
CA PRO A 2 -23.28 25.98 -3.17
C PRO A 2 -22.45 25.40 -4.33
N VAL A 3 -21.45 24.58 -4.01
CA VAL A 3 -20.57 23.95 -5.02
C VAL A 3 -21.36 22.89 -5.79
N PRO A 4 -21.33 22.89 -7.13
CA PRO A 4 -22.00 21.87 -7.94
C PRO A 4 -21.34 20.50 -7.74
N PHE A 5 -22.15 19.46 -7.56
CA PHE A 5 -21.66 18.10 -7.25
C PHE A 5 -20.90 17.50 -8.44
N GLU A 6 -21.25 17.91 -9.66
CA GLU A 6 -20.63 17.49 -10.91
C GLU A 6 -19.15 17.85 -10.96
N ALA A 7 -18.76 18.96 -10.32
CA ALA A 7 -17.36 19.35 -10.18
C ALA A 7 -16.56 18.42 -9.26
N LEU A 8 -17.23 17.64 -8.39
CA LEU A 8 -16.60 16.71 -7.46
C LEU A 8 -16.50 15.28 -8.02
N LEU A 9 -17.33 14.92 -9.00
CA LEU A 9 -17.33 13.58 -9.60
C LEU A 9 -15.95 13.14 -10.13
N PRO A 10 -15.18 13.97 -10.85
CA PRO A 10 -13.85 13.58 -11.32
C PRO A 10 -12.90 13.26 -10.17
N TYR A 11 -12.95 14.06 -9.10
CA TYR A 11 -12.11 13.87 -7.92
C TYR A 11 -12.51 12.64 -7.13
N ALA A 12 -13.81 12.37 -6.98
CA ALA A 12 -14.30 11.17 -6.32
C ALA A 12 -13.85 9.90 -7.05
N ILE A 13 -13.89 9.91 -8.38
CA ILE A 13 -13.39 8.80 -9.20
C ILE A 13 -11.89 8.62 -9.00
N MET A 14 -11.09 9.70 -9.06
CA MET A 14 -9.65 9.62 -8.83
C MET A 14 -9.33 9.07 -7.42
N ILE A 15 -9.98 9.60 -6.38
CA ILE A 15 -9.82 9.13 -5.01
C ILE A 15 -10.20 7.65 -4.90
N GLY A 16 -11.29 7.23 -5.53
CA GLY A 16 -11.72 5.83 -5.57
C GLY A 16 -10.68 4.92 -6.22
N MET A 17 -10.17 5.29 -7.39
CA MET A 17 -9.16 4.50 -8.10
C MET A 17 -7.86 4.39 -7.30
N PHE A 18 -7.33 5.52 -6.81
CA PHE A 18 -6.11 5.51 -5.99
C PHE A 18 -6.31 4.77 -4.66
N GLY A 19 -7.48 4.90 -4.04
CA GLY A 19 -7.83 4.19 -2.82
C GLY A 19 -7.89 2.68 -3.00
N ILE A 20 -8.53 2.21 -4.08
CA ILE A 20 -8.60 0.78 -4.42
C ILE A 20 -7.20 0.24 -4.72
N SER A 21 -6.42 0.92 -5.56
CA SER A 21 -5.06 0.47 -5.89
C SER A 21 -4.14 0.42 -4.66
N GLY A 22 -4.15 1.47 -3.82
CA GLY A 22 -3.32 1.50 -2.61
C GLY A 22 -3.69 0.42 -1.61
N THR A 23 -4.99 0.23 -1.36
CA THR A 23 -5.48 -0.81 -0.45
C THR A 23 -5.22 -2.20 -1.00
N GLY A 24 -5.42 -2.42 -2.31
CA GLY A 24 -5.14 -3.69 -2.97
C GLY A 24 -3.67 -4.10 -2.82
N LEU A 25 -2.73 -3.18 -3.03
CA LEU A 25 -1.30 -3.44 -2.82
C LEU A 25 -0.96 -3.72 -1.36
N ALA A 26 -1.59 -3.00 -0.41
CA ALA A 26 -1.36 -3.24 1.02
C ALA A 26 -1.83 -4.64 1.45
N VAL A 27 -2.99 -5.09 0.96
CA VAL A 27 -3.53 -6.43 1.25
C VAL A 27 -2.62 -7.51 0.67
N ILE A 28 -2.22 -7.40 -0.59
CA ILE A 28 -1.34 -8.38 -1.24
C ILE A 28 -0.02 -8.50 -0.47
N LYS A 29 0.60 -7.37 -0.11
CA LYS A 29 1.84 -7.36 0.68
C LYS A 29 1.64 -7.95 2.08
N GLY A 30 0.48 -7.75 2.69
CA GLY A 30 0.13 -8.40 3.96
C GLY A 30 0.08 -9.91 3.83
N ILE A 31 -0.59 -10.43 2.80
CA ILE A 31 -0.68 -11.87 2.54
C ILE A 31 0.70 -12.48 2.29
N GLN A 32 1.53 -11.82 1.47
CA GLN A 32 2.89 -12.29 1.15
C GLN A 32 3.81 -12.33 2.37
N ASN A 33 3.59 -11.44 3.35
CA ASN A 33 4.40 -11.37 4.57
C ASN A 33 3.76 -12.11 5.75
N GLU A 34 2.88 -13.11 5.50
CA GLU A 34 2.20 -13.88 6.55
C GLU A 34 1.38 -13.02 7.53
N GLY A 35 0.89 -11.87 7.07
CA GLY A 35 0.20 -10.87 7.88
C GLY A 35 1.13 -9.91 8.64
N LYS A 36 2.46 -10.08 8.54
CA LYS A 36 3.44 -9.16 9.13
C LYS A 36 3.56 -7.90 8.28
N ARG A 37 3.87 -6.78 8.94
CA ARG A 37 4.06 -5.50 8.25
C ARG A 37 5.31 -5.57 7.35
N PRO A 38 5.24 -5.06 6.11
CA PRO A 38 6.41 -5.01 5.23
C PRO A 38 7.51 -4.15 5.86
N ARG A 39 8.76 -4.59 5.77
CA ARG A 39 9.92 -3.79 6.17
C ARG A 39 10.32 -2.86 5.04
N TYR A 40 10.44 -1.58 5.34
CA TYR A 40 10.87 -0.54 4.40
C TYR A 40 12.27 -0.07 4.80
N SER A 41 13.07 0.40 3.84
CA SER A 41 14.44 0.89 4.09
C SER A 41 15.41 -0.15 4.68
N VAL A 42 15.32 -1.40 4.22
CA VAL A 42 16.20 -2.50 4.62
C VAL A 42 17.66 -2.19 4.27
N ASP A 43 18.50 -2.11 5.30
CA ASP A 43 19.93 -1.83 5.15
C ASP A 43 20.73 -3.11 4.81
N GLN A 44 22.05 -2.97 4.60
CA GLN A 44 22.90 -4.12 4.23
C GLN A 44 22.96 -5.18 5.34
N TRP A 45 22.81 -4.79 6.61
CA TRP A 45 22.86 -5.68 7.76
C TRP A 45 21.54 -6.41 7.95
N ASP A 46 20.41 -5.73 7.77
CA ASP A 46 19.06 -6.33 7.77
C ASP A 46 18.95 -7.45 6.72
N ARG A 47 19.62 -7.32 5.57
CA ARG A 47 19.60 -8.36 4.52
C ARG A 47 20.24 -9.66 4.97
N TYR A 48 21.35 -9.60 5.72
CA TYR A 48 21.96 -10.81 6.27
C TYR A 48 21.02 -11.49 7.28
N ASP A 49 20.38 -10.71 8.14
CA ASP A 49 19.45 -11.23 9.15
C ASP A 49 18.19 -11.86 8.52
N THR A 50 17.67 -11.29 7.43
CA THR A 50 16.57 -11.92 6.67
C THR A 50 16.99 -13.22 6.00
N VAL A 51 18.21 -13.31 5.45
CA VAL A 51 18.70 -14.53 4.78
C VAL A 51 18.98 -15.66 5.77
N GLN A 52 19.41 -15.36 7.01
CA GLN A 52 19.62 -16.38 8.04
C GLN A 52 18.31 -16.97 8.57
N ASN A 53 17.22 -16.20 8.60
CA ASN A 53 15.90 -16.69 9.04
C ASN A 53 15.21 -17.64 8.05
N GLU A 54 15.74 -17.77 6.82
CA GLU A 54 15.22 -18.67 5.77
C GLU A 54 16.00 -20.01 5.67
N LEU A 55 17.03 -20.22 6.49
CA LEU A 55 17.82 -21.46 6.61
C LEU A 55 17.41 -22.30 7.82
#